data_AF-A0A180FS44-F1
#
_entry.id   AF-A0A180FS44-F1
#
_cell.length_a   1.000
_cell.length_b   1.000
_cell.length_c   1.000
_cell.angle_alpha   90.00
_cell.angle_beta   90.00
_cell.angle_gamma   90.00
#
_symmetry.space_group_name_H-M   'P 1'
#
loop_
_entity.id
_entity.type
_entity.pdbx_description
1 polymer ?
#
loop_
_entity_poly.entity_id
_entity_poly.type
_entity_poly.pdbx_seq_one_letter_code
_entity_poly.pdbx_strand_id
1 'polypeptide(L)'
;MEEAQGKREEALAFFGFSPEKKTLLVVGGSLGARTVNRSVQQQLATIAAASVQVIWQTGRSYYGEAQTSLQPYCNAPIHCSDFITRMDYAYAAADLVVSRAGAGSISELCLLKKPVVLVPSPNVSEDHQTKNALALVYKDAAIMVPDRDAEQQLIPVALNILSNDDRLLSLSRHIETLAQPHSADRIVDEIIKIIGRNP
;
A
#
# COMPACT_ATOMS: atom_id res chain seq x y z
N MET A 1 5.17 8.34 11.94
CA MET A 1 3.80 7.78 12.11
C MET A 1 2.81 8.84 12.58
N GLU A 2 3.12 9.64 13.62
CA GLU A 2 2.34 10.86 13.96
C GLU A 2 2.27 11.86 12.79
N GLU A 3 3.31 11.90 11.95
CA GLU A 3 3.40 12.88 10.86
C GLU A 3 2.37 12.73 9.74
N ALA A 4 1.64 11.62 9.61
CA ALA A 4 0.64 11.46 8.55
C ALA A 4 -0.78 11.91 8.97
N GLN A 5 -1.07 11.96 10.28
CA GLN A 5 -2.41 12.29 10.77
C GLN A 5 -2.71 13.78 10.59
N GLY A 6 -3.93 14.10 10.15
CA GLY A 6 -4.38 15.49 9.94
C GLY A 6 -3.82 16.20 8.70
N LYS A 7 -2.89 15.60 7.96
CA LYS A 7 -2.22 16.24 6.81
C LYS A 7 -2.84 15.94 5.45
N ARG A 8 -4.08 15.44 5.40
CA ARG A 8 -4.69 14.99 4.15
C ARG A 8 -4.75 16.08 3.08
N GLU A 9 -5.26 17.27 3.44
CA GLU A 9 -5.40 18.37 2.49
C GLU A 9 -4.05 18.86 1.97
N GLU A 10 -3.07 19.03 2.86
CA GLU A 10 -1.69 19.38 2.48
C GLU A 10 -1.06 18.32 1.57
N ALA A 11 -1.28 17.04 1.86
CA ALA A 11 -0.76 15.93 1.08
C ALA A 11 -1.40 15.88 -0.32
N LEU A 12 -2.71 16.06 -0.41
CA LEU A 12 -3.40 16.13 -1.70
C LEU A 12 -2.90 17.30 -2.53
N ALA A 13 -2.77 18.49 -1.93
CA ALA A 13 -2.21 19.66 -2.60
C ALA A 13 -0.76 19.41 -3.08
N PHE A 14 0.06 18.74 -2.28
CA PHE A 14 1.43 18.37 -2.66
C PHE A 14 1.48 17.49 -3.92
N PHE A 15 0.54 16.56 -4.08
CA PHE A 15 0.44 15.71 -5.28
C PHE A 15 -0.37 16.35 -6.42
N GLY A 16 -0.92 17.56 -6.24
CA GLY A 16 -1.79 18.21 -7.23
C GLY A 16 -3.16 17.54 -7.37
N PHE A 17 -3.64 16.92 -6.29
CA PHE A 17 -4.85 16.11 -6.26
C PHE A 17 -6.04 16.87 -5.65
N SER A 18 -7.24 16.52 -6.11
CA SER A 18 -8.52 17.02 -5.62
C SER A 18 -8.96 16.29 -4.34
N PRO A 19 -9.55 17.00 -3.36
CA PRO A 19 -10.16 16.38 -2.17
C PRO A 19 -11.45 15.62 -2.46
N GLU A 20 -12.08 15.84 -3.62
CA GLU A 20 -13.34 15.18 -4.00
C GLU A 20 -13.16 13.77 -4.56
N LYS A 21 -11.92 13.37 -4.85
CA LYS A 21 -11.60 12.06 -5.43
C LYS A 21 -10.83 11.21 -4.42
N LYS A 22 -11.08 9.90 -4.47
CA LYS A 22 -10.31 8.93 -3.69
C LYS A 22 -8.93 8.71 -4.30
N THR A 23 -7.96 8.42 -3.46
CA THR A 23 -6.56 8.22 -3.86
C THR A 23 -6.11 6.80 -3.56
N LEU A 24 -5.59 6.12 -4.59
CA LEU A 24 -4.91 4.84 -4.50
C LEU A 24 -3.40 5.08 -4.37
N LEU A 25 -2.77 4.48 -3.37
CA LEU A 25 -1.31 4.39 -3.28
C LEU A 25 -0.85 3.00 -3.71
N VAL A 26 -0.01 2.91 -4.74
CA VAL A 26 0.58 1.65 -5.22
C VAL A 26 2.08 1.65 -4.95
N VAL A 27 2.53 0.72 -4.10
CA VAL A 27 3.94 0.60 -3.70
C VAL A 27 4.45 -0.84 -3.82
N GLY A 28 5.55 -1.01 -4.57
CA GLY A 28 6.25 -2.30 -4.70
C GLY A 28 7.45 -2.48 -3.78
N GLY A 29 7.80 -1.48 -2.97
CA GLY A 29 9.09 -1.35 -2.29
C GLY A 29 10.10 -0.48 -3.08
N SER A 30 11.24 -0.15 -2.49
CA SER A 30 12.23 0.79 -3.07
C SER A 30 12.90 0.27 -4.36
N LEU A 31 13.08 -1.06 -4.46
CA LEU A 31 13.57 -1.71 -5.68
C LEU A 31 12.46 -1.92 -6.74
N GLY A 32 11.20 -1.71 -6.36
CA GLY A 32 10.05 -1.94 -7.20
C GLY A 32 9.63 -3.42 -7.26
N ALA A 33 8.39 -3.65 -7.67
CA ALA A 33 7.83 -4.99 -7.84
C ALA A 33 7.28 -5.12 -9.26
N ARG A 34 7.94 -5.96 -10.08
CA ARG A 34 7.61 -6.14 -11.51
C ARG A 34 6.12 -6.38 -11.74
N THR A 35 5.54 -7.37 -11.05
CA THR A 35 4.13 -7.75 -11.19
C THR A 35 3.20 -6.59 -10.84
N VAL A 36 3.49 -5.85 -9.77
CA VAL A 36 2.70 -4.69 -9.34
C VAL A 36 2.77 -3.57 -10.39
N ASN A 37 3.97 -3.26 -10.89
CA ASN A 37 4.15 -2.25 -11.94
C ASN A 37 3.40 -2.61 -13.22
N ARG A 38 3.50 -3.86 -13.67
CA ARG A 38 2.75 -4.36 -14.83
C ARG A 38 1.25 -4.27 -14.65
N SER A 39 0.76 -4.54 -13.43
CA SER A 39 -0.66 -4.40 -13.09
C SER A 39 -1.16 -2.98 -13.32
N VAL A 40 -0.35 -1.96 -12.93
CA VAL A 40 -0.69 -0.55 -13.18
C VAL A 40 -0.60 -0.24 -14.67
N GLN A 41 0.50 -0.61 -15.33
CA GLN A 41 0.73 -0.33 -16.76
C GLN A 41 -0.38 -0.88 -17.66
N GLN A 42 -0.82 -2.12 -17.43
CA GLN A 42 -1.88 -2.76 -18.21
C GLN A 42 -3.25 -2.11 -18.00
N GLN A 43 -3.44 -1.38 -16.90
CA GLN A 43 -4.72 -0.82 -16.49
C GLN A 43 -4.73 0.71 -16.50
N LEU A 44 -3.73 1.37 -17.11
CA LEU A 44 -3.66 2.83 -17.19
C LEU A 44 -4.90 3.46 -17.84
N ALA A 45 -5.45 2.84 -18.90
CA ALA A 45 -6.69 3.30 -19.51
C ALA A 45 -7.87 3.24 -18.54
N THR A 46 -7.99 2.15 -17.80
CA THR A 46 -9.03 1.95 -16.77
C THR A 46 -8.89 2.96 -15.64
N ILE A 47 -7.66 3.21 -15.17
CA ILE A 47 -7.36 4.20 -14.13
C ILE A 47 -7.70 5.61 -14.62
N ALA A 48 -7.30 5.97 -15.85
CA ALA A 48 -7.55 7.28 -16.42
C ALA A 48 -9.03 7.57 -16.64
N ALA A 49 -9.82 6.54 -16.95
CA ALA A 49 -11.28 6.63 -17.08
C ALA A 49 -12.02 6.63 -15.73
N ALA A 50 -11.37 6.18 -14.65
CA ALA A 50 -11.97 6.12 -13.33
C ALA A 50 -11.90 7.47 -12.60
N SER A 51 -12.85 7.73 -11.71
CA SER A 51 -12.87 8.94 -10.87
C SER A 51 -11.97 8.80 -9.62
N VAL A 52 -10.72 8.36 -9.83
CA VAL A 52 -9.72 8.14 -8.78
C VAL A 52 -8.42 8.86 -9.09
N GLN A 53 -7.54 8.95 -8.11
CA GLN A 53 -6.20 9.51 -8.21
C GLN A 53 -5.20 8.45 -7.80
N VAL A 54 -4.01 8.42 -8.40
CA VAL A 54 -3.04 7.33 -8.15
C VAL A 54 -1.68 7.89 -7.81
N ILE A 55 -1.13 7.50 -6.68
CA ILE A 55 0.28 7.64 -6.35
C ILE A 55 0.94 6.30 -6.63
N TRP A 56 1.87 6.25 -7.57
CA TRP A 56 2.53 5.02 -8.01
C TRP A 56 4.04 5.12 -7.83
N GLN A 57 4.56 4.36 -6.85
CA GLN A 57 5.99 4.17 -6.67
C GLN A 57 6.46 2.95 -7.44
N THR A 58 7.23 3.17 -8.49
CA THR A 58 7.66 2.13 -9.43
C THR A 58 8.88 1.36 -8.92
N GLY A 59 9.73 2.00 -8.11
CA GLY A 59 11.11 1.59 -7.89
C GLY A 59 12.03 2.01 -9.04
N ARG A 60 13.31 2.21 -8.72
CA ARG A 60 14.32 2.76 -9.65
C ARG A 60 14.43 1.98 -10.96
N SER A 61 14.39 0.65 -10.89
CA SER A 61 14.57 -0.22 -12.06
C SER A 61 13.43 -0.15 -13.09
N TYR A 62 12.24 0.32 -12.69
CA TYR A 62 11.03 0.31 -13.53
C TYR A 62 10.55 1.71 -13.92
N TYR A 63 11.16 2.77 -13.38
CA TYR A 63 10.67 4.13 -13.53
C TYR A 63 10.65 4.61 -14.99
N GLY A 64 11.70 4.34 -15.77
CA GLY A 64 11.75 4.76 -17.18
C GLY A 64 10.66 4.11 -18.04
N GLU A 65 10.40 2.81 -17.82
CA GLU A 65 9.34 2.08 -18.51
C GLU A 65 7.95 2.63 -18.12
N ALA A 66 7.72 2.84 -16.83
CA ALA A 66 6.48 3.40 -16.31
C ALA A 66 6.17 4.80 -16.87
N GLN A 67 7.17 5.68 -16.93
CA GLN A 67 7.04 7.02 -17.53
C GLN A 67 6.65 6.94 -19.00
N THR A 68 7.26 6.00 -19.75
CA THR A 68 6.92 5.78 -21.16
C THR A 68 5.46 5.32 -21.32
N SER A 69 5.02 4.37 -20.49
CA SER A 69 3.63 3.88 -20.51
C SER A 69 2.60 4.97 -20.15
N LEU A 70 3.00 5.97 -19.35
CA LEU A 70 2.13 7.07 -18.91
C LEU A 70 1.97 8.20 -19.93
N GLN A 71 2.84 8.32 -20.93
CA GLN A 71 2.78 9.42 -21.90
C GLN A 71 1.39 9.63 -22.54
N PRO A 72 0.64 8.58 -22.96
CA PRO A 72 -0.70 8.73 -23.52
C PRO A 72 -1.75 9.22 -22.50
N TYR A 73 -1.43 9.19 -21.21
CA TYR A 73 -2.32 9.48 -20.07
C TYR A 73 -1.82 10.69 -19.27
N CYS A 74 -1.12 11.63 -19.89
CA CYS A 74 -0.50 12.78 -19.22
C CYS A 74 -1.47 13.68 -18.44
N ASN A 75 -2.77 13.66 -18.77
CA ASN A 75 -3.81 14.41 -18.07
C ASN A 75 -4.50 13.59 -16.96
N ALA A 76 -4.20 12.30 -16.82
CA ALA A 76 -4.74 11.49 -15.75
C ALA A 76 -4.10 11.91 -14.41
N PRO A 77 -4.84 11.90 -13.29
CA PRO A 77 -4.33 12.27 -11.97
C PRO A 77 -3.44 11.15 -11.39
N ILE A 78 -2.31 10.88 -12.04
CA ILE A 78 -1.35 9.84 -11.69
C ILE A 78 -0.02 10.50 -11.37
N HIS A 79 0.39 10.44 -10.10
CA HIS A 79 1.74 10.79 -9.67
C HIS A 79 2.63 9.54 -9.72
N CYS A 80 3.58 9.51 -10.65
CA CYS A 80 4.51 8.40 -10.80
C CYS A 80 5.91 8.82 -10.37
N SER A 81 6.53 8.07 -9.45
CA SER A 81 7.90 8.30 -9.01
C SER A 81 8.66 6.98 -8.85
N ASP A 82 10.00 7.03 -8.93
CA ASP A 82 10.85 5.89 -8.61
C ASP A 82 10.87 5.61 -7.10
N PHE A 83 10.83 6.67 -6.30
CA PHE A 83 10.83 6.67 -4.85
C PHE A 83 9.97 7.81 -4.29
N ILE A 84 9.17 7.52 -3.25
CA ILE A 84 8.36 8.53 -2.57
C ILE A 84 9.17 9.11 -1.41
N THR A 85 9.59 10.37 -1.53
CA THR A 85 10.36 11.08 -0.48
C THR A 85 9.49 11.46 0.71
N ARG A 86 8.23 11.85 0.48
CA ARG A 86 7.24 12.18 1.51
C ARG A 86 6.22 11.05 1.66
N MET A 87 6.68 9.92 2.22
CA MET A 87 5.83 8.76 2.44
C MET A 87 4.69 9.05 3.43
N ASP A 88 4.93 9.96 4.38
CA ASP A 88 3.90 10.49 5.28
C ASP A 88 2.75 11.15 4.50
N TYR A 89 3.06 11.94 3.46
CA TYR A 89 2.05 12.53 2.58
C TYR A 89 1.37 11.49 1.71
N ALA A 90 2.12 10.54 1.14
CA ALA A 90 1.50 9.47 0.35
C ALA A 90 0.49 8.68 1.18
N TYR A 91 0.84 8.32 2.42
CA TYR A 91 -0.11 7.69 3.33
C TYR A 91 -1.26 8.63 3.73
N ALA A 92 -1.01 9.91 4.04
CA ALA A 92 -2.07 10.86 4.39
C ALA A 92 -3.08 11.06 3.24
N ALA A 93 -2.60 11.08 2.00
CA ALA A 93 -3.41 11.19 0.79
C ALA A 93 -4.13 9.90 0.43
N ALA A 94 -3.61 8.71 0.78
CA ALA A 94 -4.20 7.43 0.36
C ALA A 94 -5.48 7.08 1.12
N ASP A 95 -6.51 6.70 0.37
CA ASP A 95 -7.74 6.06 0.87
C ASP A 95 -7.61 4.52 0.86
N LEU A 96 -6.86 3.97 -0.11
CA LEU A 96 -6.53 2.56 -0.23
C LEU A 96 -5.04 2.41 -0.60
N VAL A 97 -4.38 1.40 -0.05
CA VAL A 97 -2.99 1.05 -0.39
C VAL A 97 -2.93 -0.30 -1.10
N VAL A 98 -2.10 -0.41 -2.13
CA VAL A 98 -1.65 -1.66 -2.73
C VAL A 98 -0.19 -1.84 -2.36
N SER A 99 0.13 -2.96 -1.72
CA SER A 99 1.51 -3.23 -1.25
C SER A 99 1.88 -4.70 -1.28
N ARG A 100 3.19 -4.98 -1.21
CA ARG A 100 3.71 -6.31 -0.86
C ARG A 100 3.41 -6.63 0.61
N ALA A 101 3.34 -7.91 0.95
CA ALA A 101 3.02 -8.38 2.30
C ALA A 101 4.26 -8.52 3.22
N GLY A 102 5.16 -7.54 3.15
CA GLY A 102 6.32 -7.45 4.03
C GLY A 102 5.90 -7.10 5.46
N ALA A 103 6.56 -7.68 6.47
CA ALA A 103 6.20 -7.48 7.88
C ALA A 103 6.23 -6.00 8.31
N GLY A 104 7.26 -5.25 7.89
CA GLY A 104 7.36 -3.81 8.17
C GLY A 104 6.22 -3.01 7.56
N SER A 105 5.95 -3.22 6.27
CA SER A 105 4.84 -2.54 5.56
C SER A 105 3.49 -2.85 6.19
N ILE A 106 3.22 -4.11 6.53
CA ILE A 106 1.99 -4.51 7.23
C ILE A 106 1.88 -3.80 8.57
N SER A 107 2.96 -3.77 9.36
CA SER A 107 2.97 -3.09 10.66
C SER A 107 2.66 -1.59 10.51
N GLU A 108 3.26 -0.92 9.54
CA GLU A 108 2.97 0.49 9.24
C GLU A 108 1.51 0.70 8.87
N LEU A 109 0.96 -0.13 7.98
CA LEU A 109 -0.42 -0.02 7.51
C LEU A 109 -1.44 -0.23 8.65
N CYS A 110 -1.18 -1.18 9.55
CA CYS A 110 -2.00 -1.37 10.74
C CYS A 110 -1.99 -0.12 11.63
N LEU A 111 -0.81 0.46 11.87
CA LEU A 111 -0.67 1.66 12.71
C LEU A 111 -1.33 2.88 12.08
N LEU A 112 -1.29 2.99 10.75
CA LEU A 112 -1.91 4.06 9.97
C LEU A 112 -3.39 3.80 9.65
N LYS A 113 -3.93 2.64 10.06
CA LYS A 113 -5.32 2.21 9.86
C LYS A 113 -5.73 2.21 8.38
N LYS A 114 -4.79 1.91 7.49
CA LYS A 114 -4.98 2.03 6.04
C LYS A 114 -5.59 0.75 5.46
N PRO A 115 -6.77 0.83 4.82
CA PRO A 115 -7.25 -0.27 3.99
C PRO A 115 -6.16 -0.69 3.00
N VAL A 116 -5.99 -1.99 2.81
CA VAL A 116 -4.92 -2.52 1.97
C VAL A 116 -5.35 -3.71 1.11
N VAL A 117 -4.90 -3.71 -0.14
CA VAL A 117 -4.82 -4.89 -1.00
C VAL A 117 -3.38 -5.38 -1.03
N LEU A 118 -3.14 -6.58 -0.54
CA LEU A 118 -1.82 -7.20 -0.45
C LEU A 118 -1.56 -8.11 -1.64
N VAL A 119 -0.37 -8.00 -2.21
CA VAL A 119 0.14 -8.92 -3.24
C VAL A 119 1.41 -9.57 -2.71
N PRO A 120 1.32 -10.74 -2.05
CA PRO A 120 2.49 -11.44 -1.54
C PRO A 120 3.54 -11.68 -2.62
N SER A 121 4.81 -11.44 -2.32
CA SER A 121 5.91 -11.79 -3.23
C SER A 121 6.06 -13.30 -3.32
N PRO A 122 6.16 -13.89 -4.52
CA PRO A 122 6.40 -15.33 -4.68
C PRO A 122 7.87 -15.71 -4.43
N ASN A 123 8.76 -14.74 -4.34
CA ASN A 123 10.22 -14.95 -4.34
C ASN A 123 10.85 -14.89 -2.93
N VAL A 124 10.06 -15.08 -1.88
CA VAL A 124 10.56 -15.08 -0.49
C VAL A 124 10.62 -16.50 0.07
N SER A 125 11.54 -16.74 1.01
CA SER A 125 11.67 -18.02 1.69
C SER A 125 10.36 -18.42 2.39
N GLU A 126 10.08 -19.73 2.40
CA GLU A 126 8.98 -20.41 3.10
C GLU A 126 7.57 -19.78 2.95
N ASP A 127 7.34 -19.01 1.88
CA ASP A 127 6.07 -18.34 1.59
C ASP A 127 5.58 -17.43 2.75
N HIS A 128 6.52 -16.82 3.48
CA HIS A 128 6.17 -16.02 4.66
C HIS A 128 5.30 -14.80 4.33
N GLN A 129 5.43 -14.21 3.14
CA GLN A 129 4.58 -13.08 2.75
C GLN A 129 3.11 -13.48 2.58
N THR A 130 2.82 -14.67 2.05
CA THR A 130 1.44 -15.16 1.97
C THR A 130 0.87 -15.38 3.36
N LYS A 131 1.65 -15.97 4.28
CA LYS A 131 1.25 -16.13 5.69
C LYS A 131 0.96 -14.79 6.36
N ASN A 132 1.81 -13.78 6.13
CA ASN A 132 1.59 -12.43 6.65
C ASN A 132 0.28 -11.82 6.11
N ALA A 133 0.02 -11.94 4.81
CA ALA A 133 -1.21 -11.43 4.21
C ALA A 133 -2.45 -12.15 4.76
N LEU A 134 -2.41 -13.48 4.85
CA LEU A 134 -3.50 -14.29 5.38
C LEU A 134 -3.84 -13.94 6.83
N ALA A 135 -2.86 -13.57 7.65
CA ALA A 135 -3.11 -13.12 9.03
C ALA A 135 -4.03 -11.89 9.12
N LEU A 136 -4.01 -11.01 8.10
CA LEU A 136 -4.91 -9.86 7.98
C LEU A 136 -6.22 -10.25 7.30
N VAL A 137 -6.16 -11.05 6.22
CA VAL A 137 -7.34 -11.48 5.46
C VAL A 137 -8.32 -12.27 6.33
N TYR A 138 -7.84 -13.20 7.16
CA TYR A 138 -8.69 -13.98 8.06
C TYR A 138 -9.43 -13.15 9.12
N LYS A 139 -9.06 -11.87 9.26
CA LYS A 139 -9.69 -10.92 10.17
C LYS A 139 -10.44 -9.83 9.42
N ASP A 140 -10.69 -10.01 8.13
CA ASP A 140 -11.31 -9.02 7.23
C ASP A 140 -10.60 -7.64 7.27
N ALA A 141 -9.28 -7.63 7.52
CA ALA A 141 -8.47 -6.42 7.64
C ALA A 141 -7.71 -6.08 6.35
N ALA A 142 -7.66 -7.00 5.39
CA ALA A 142 -7.04 -6.79 4.09
C ALA A 142 -7.72 -7.65 3.02
N ILE A 143 -7.52 -7.29 1.76
CA ILE A 143 -7.76 -8.17 0.62
C ILE A 143 -6.41 -8.69 0.13
N MET A 144 -6.36 -9.95 -0.31
CA MET A 144 -5.15 -10.51 -0.93
C MET A 144 -5.43 -10.87 -2.38
N VAL A 145 -4.54 -10.42 -3.27
CA VAL A 145 -4.50 -10.86 -4.67
C VAL A 145 -3.22 -11.67 -4.87
N PRO A 146 -3.29 -12.95 -5.28
CA PRO A 146 -2.10 -13.73 -5.56
C PRO A 146 -1.23 -13.11 -6.67
N ASP A 147 0.10 -13.18 -6.56
CA ASP A 147 1.01 -12.55 -7.53
C ASP A 147 0.73 -13.00 -8.98
N ARG A 148 0.45 -14.29 -9.18
CA ARG A 148 0.12 -14.86 -10.50
C ARG A 148 -1.11 -14.22 -11.16
N ASP A 149 -2.02 -13.69 -10.37
CA ASP A 149 -3.29 -13.11 -10.84
C ASP A 149 -3.23 -11.56 -10.84
N ALA A 150 -2.19 -10.98 -10.23
CA ALA A 150 -2.12 -9.56 -9.92
C ALA A 150 -2.10 -8.67 -11.17
N GLU A 151 -1.35 -9.04 -12.22
CA GLU A 151 -1.27 -8.24 -13.46
C GLU A 151 -2.67 -7.93 -14.03
N GLN A 152 -3.62 -8.86 -13.91
CA GLN A 152 -4.98 -8.70 -14.42
C GLN A 152 -5.96 -8.18 -13.37
N GLN A 153 -5.84 -8.63 -12.12
CA GLN A 153 -6.88 -8.45 -11.09
C GLN A 153 -6.60 -7.33 -10.10
N LEU A 154 -5.34 -6.93 -9.90
CA LEU A 154 -4.96 -6.05 -8.80
C LEU A 154 -5.65 -4.69 -8.85
N ILE A 155 -5.60 -4.02 -10.00
CA ILE A 155 -6.21 -2.70 -10.17
C ILE A 155 -7.75 -2.79 -10.21
N PRO A 156 -8.38 -3.72 -10.95
CA PRO A 156 -9.84 -3.90 -10.86
C PRO A 156 -10.36 -4.12 -9.43
N VAL A 157 -9.68 -4.96 -8.64
CA VAL A 157 -10.03 -5.19 -7.23
C VAL A 157 -9.88 -3.90 -6.42
N ALA A 158 -8.76 -3.18 -6.58
CA ALA A 158 -8.53 -1.92 -5.86
C ALA A 158 -9.59 -0.86 -6.20
N LEU A 159 -9.95 -0.70 -7.48
CA LEU A 159 -10.98 0.24 -7.92
C LEU A 159 -12.37 -0.13 -7.38
N ASN A 160 -12.72 -1.42 -7.36
CA ASN A 160 -13.98 -1.88 -6.79
C ASN A 160 -14.10 -1.56 -5.29
N ILE A 161 -13.02 -1.73 -4.54
CA ILE A 161 -12.96 -1.37 -3.12
C ILE A 161 -13.08 0.15 -2.96
N LEU A 162 -12.37 0.94 -3.76
CA LEU A 162 -12.43 2.41 -3.71
C LEU A 162 -13.82 2.97 -4.02
N SER A 163 -14.62 2.27 -4.82
CA SER A 163 -16.02 2.64 -5.08
C SER A 163 -17.00 2.26 -3.97
N ASN A 164 -16.55 1.58 -2.91
CA ASN A 164 -17.38 1.11 -1.81
C ASN A 164 -16.89 1.65 -0.46
N ASP A 165 -17.46 2.77 -0.02
CA ASP A 165 -17.09 3.43 1.23
C ASP A 165 -17.28 2.54 2.46
N ASP A 166 -18.33 1.71 2.49
CA ASP A 166 -18.56 0.76 3.60
C ASP A 166 -17.44 -0.29 3.67
N ARG A 167 -16.97 -0.78 2.51
CA ARG A 167 -15.86 -1.74 2.47
C ARG A 167 -14.55 -1.09 2.91
N LEU A 168 -14.25 0.13 2.47
CA LEU A 168 -13.08 0.88 2.92
C LEU A 168 -13.11 1.08 4.44
N LEU A 169 -14.26 1.52 4.98
CA LEU A 169 -14.42 1.77 6.40
C LEU A 169 -14.30 0.49 7.23
N SER A 170 -14.88 -0.62 6.75
CA SER A 170 -14.75 -1.93 7.39
C SER A 170 -13.30 -2.40 7.43
N LEU A 171 -12.57 -2.31 6.31
CA LEU A 171 -11.16 -2.70 6.24
C LEU A 171 -10.31 -1.83 7.19
N SER A 172 -10.54 -0.52 7.23
CA SER A 172 -9.83 0.41 8.11
C SER A 172 -10.06 0.09 9.59
N ARG A 173 -11.31 -0.21 9.99
CA ARG A 173 -11.64 -0.61 11.37
C ARG A 173 -10.98 -1.92 11.76
N HIS A 174 -11.00 -2.92 10.90
CA HIS A 174 -10.41 -4.22 11.22
C HIS A 174 -8.89 -4.15 11.27
N ILE A 175 -8.23 -3.44 10.35
CA ILE A 175 -6.77 -3.33 10.34
C ILE A 175 -6.24 -2.55 11.56
N GLU A 176 -6.99 -1.57 12.06
CA GLU A 176 -6.68 -0.86 13.30
C GLU A 176 -6.55 -1.81 14.49
N THR A 177 -7.40 -2.84 14.60
CA THR A 177 -7.35 -3.80 15.71
C THR A 177 -6.06 -4.63 15.76
N LEU A 178 -5.30 -4.61 14.66
CA LEU A 178 -4.04 -5.35 14.51
C LEU A 178 -2.81 -4.48 14.76
N ALA A 179 -3.00 -3.17 15.02
CA ALA A 179 -1.92 -2.27 15.37
C ALA A 179 -1.23 -2.71 16.67
N GLN A 180 0.10 -2.65 16.68
CA GLN A 180 0.93 -2.95 17.86
C GLN A 180 1.88 -1.78 18.13
N PRO A 181 1.37 -0.65 18.66
CA PRO A 181 2.12 0.61 18.79
C PRO A 181 3.36 0.54 19.70
N HIS A 182 3.48 -0.50 20.52
CA HIS A 182 4.62 -0.73 21.43
C HIS A 182 5.37 -2.04 21.13
N SER A 183 5.30 -2.51 19.89
CA SER A 183 5.94 -3.78 19.51
C SER A 183 7.46 -3.77 19.74
N ALA A 184 8.14 -2.65 19.49
CA ALA A 184 9.56 -2.49 19.77
C ALA A 184 9.88 -2.55 21.27
N ASP A 185 9.11 -1.84 22.10
CA ASP A 185 9.28 -1.84 23.56
C ASP A 185 9.13 -3.25 24.14
N ARG A 186 8.13 -4.01 23.66
CA ARG A 186 7.96 -5.41 24.08
C ARG A 186 9.12 -6.32 23.66
N ILE A 187 9.72 -6.08 22.48
CA ILE A 187 10.88 -6.84 22.04
C ILE A 187 12.07 -6.54 22.97
N VAL A 188 12.28 -5.27 23.30
CA VAL A 188 13.31 -4.86 24.27
C VAL A 188 13.05 -5.49 25.64
N ASP A 189 11.80 -5.46 26.13
CA ASP A 189 11.42 -6.09 27.41
C ASP A 189 11.68 -7.60 27.41
N GLU A 190 11.36 -8.32 26.32
CA GLU A 190 11.65 -9.76 26.21
C GLU A 190 13.15 -10.05 26.13
N ILE A 191 13.92 -9.23 25.40
CA ILE A 191 15.39 -9.34 25.37
C ILE A 191 15.96 -9.10 26.78
N ILE A 192 15.49 -8.08 27.51
CA ILE A 192 15.90 -7.80 28.90
C ILE A 192 15.55 -8.96 29.82
N LYS A 193 14.36 -9.58 29.68
CA LYS A 193 13.97 -10.77 30.46
C LYS A 193 14.85 -11.98 30.18
N ILE A 194 15.28 -12.18 28.93
CA ILE A 194 16.20 -13.27 28.56
C ILE A 194 17.60 -13.01 29.12
N ILE A 195 18.10 -11.78 29.03
CA ILE A 195 19.41 -11.39 29.57
C ILE A 195 19.42 -11.47 31.11
N GLY A 196 18.33 -11.06 31.77
CA GLY A 196 18.17 -11.15 33.22
C GLY A 196 17.91 -12.55 33.78
N ARG A 197 17.82 -13.57 32.91
CA ARG A 197 17.64 -14.99 33.28
C ARG A 197 18.91 -15.83 33.20
N ASN A 198 20.09 -15.23 32.98
CA ASN A 198 21.35 -15.93 33.15
C ASN A 198 21.77 -15.96 34.64
N PRO A 199 21.74 -17.13 35.33
CA PRO A 199 22.49 -17.32 36.57
C PRO A 199 24.01 -17.35 36.33
#